data_AF-A0A2Z4YQY5-F1
#
_entry.id   AF-A0A2Z4YQY5-F1
#
_cell.length_a   1.000
_cell.length_b   1.000
_cell.length_c   1.000
_cell.angle_alpha   90.00
_cell.angle_beta   90.00
_cell.angle_gamma   90.00
#
_symmetry.space_group_name_H-M   'P 1'
#
loop_
_entity.id
_entity.type
_entity.pdbx_description
1 polymer ?
#
loop_
_entity_poly.entity_id
_entity_poly.type
_entity_poly.pdbx_seq_one_letter_code
_entity_poly.pdbx_strand_id
1 'polypeptide(L)'
;MLARPAGYAGATIAALWAAHQVGRLYSSTEPFGPEFLNVARNLGIFVLPAFVLLLAGPFRMWFDRFAPLYPLVLGAGVLNIYVQDDALAAGLPLIVLVYPFLVIFALAYLLRGRGSQA
;
A
#
# COMPACT_ATOMS: atom_id res chain seq x y z
N MET A 1 -2.08 -18.05 -9.86
CA MET A 1 -0.79 -17.48 -9.44
C MET A 1 -0.80 -15.96 -9.65
N LEU A 2 -1.63 -15.24 -8.90
CA LEU A 2 -1.80 -13.78 -9.02
C LEU A 2 -1.15 -13.00 -7.87
N ALA A 3 -0.82 -13.66 -6.75
CA ALA A 3 -0.22 -13.05 -5.56
C ALA A 3 1.09 -12.31 -5.85
N ARG A 4 2.05 -12.96 -6.51
CA ARG A 4 3.34 -12.32 -6.84
C ARG A 4 3.17 -11.13 -7.80
N PRO A 5 2.48 -11.27 -8.95
CA PRO A 5 2.19 -10.12 -9.81
C PRO A 5 1.50 -8.97 -9.07
N ALA A 6 0.51 -9.25 -8.23
CA ALA A 6 -0.20 -8.23 -7.47
C ALA A 6 0.70 -7.57 -6.40
N GLY A 7 1.56 -8.35 -5.74
CA GLY A 7 2.56 -7.86 -4.81
C GLY A 7 3.55 -6.92 -5.49
N TYR A 8 4.08 -7.29 -6.66
CA TYR A 8 4.95 -6.42 -7.45
C TYR A 8 4.22 -5.16 -7.92
N ALA A 9 3.01 -5.29 -8.48
CA ALA A 9 2.24 -4.15 -8.95
C ALA A 9 1.98 -3.13 -7.83
N GLY A 10 1.54 -3.58 -6.66
CA GLY A 10 1.29 -2.68 -5.54
C GLY A 10 2.56 -2.09 -4.95
N ALA A 11 3.66 -2.86 -4.89
CA ALA A 11 4.97 -2.33 -4.50
C ALA A 11 5.45 -1.24 -5.47
N THR A 12 5.26 -1.42 -6.78
CA THR A 12 5.59 -0.41 -7.79
C THR A 12 4.76 0.86 -7.60
N ILE A 13 3.45 0.74 -7.37
CA ILE A 13 2.58 1.91 -7.11
C ILE A 13 3.04 2.65 -5.85
N ALA A 14 3.32 1.93 -4.76
CA ALA A 14 3.82 2.51 -3.51
C ALA A 14 5.15 3.22 -3.70
N ALA A 15 6.07 2.62 -4.46
CA ALA A 15 7.39 3.18 -4.74
C ALA A 15 7.29 4.45 -5.61
N LEU A 16 6.44 4.44 -6.64
CA LEU A 16 6.20 5.62 -7.49
C LEU A 16 5.59 6.77 -6.69
N TRP A 17 4.60 6.48 -5.84
CA TRP A 17 4.03 7.48 -4.93
C TRP A 17 5.10 8.07 -4.01
N ALA A 18 5.92 7.23 -3.37
CA ALA A 18 6.97 7.71 -2.47
C ALA A 18 8.04 8.52 -3.21
N ALA A 19 8.48 8.08 -4.39
CA ALA A 19 9.43 8.82 -5.22
C ALA A 19 8.88 10.21 -5.59
N HIS A 20 7.59 10.29 -5.92
CA HIS A 20 6.93 11.58 -6.19
C HIS A 20 6.88 12.48 -4.95
N GLN A 21 6.49 11.94 -3.79
CA GLN A 21 6.44 12.74 -2.54
C GLN A 21 7.84 13.22 -2.14
N VAL A 22 8.85 12.36 -2.23
CA VAL A 22 10.25 12.74 -1.95
C VAL A 22 10.72 13.82 -2.92
N GLY A 23 10.40 13.71 -4.22
CA GLY A 23 10.71 14.77 -5.20
C GLY A 23 10.08 16.12 -4.83
N ARG A 24 8.81 16.12 -4.38
CA ARG A 24 8.14 17.32 -3.88
C ARG A 24 8.83 17.89 -2.64
N LEU A 25 9.23 17.05 -1.69
CA LEU A 25 9.94 17.46 -0.49
C LEU A 25 11.28 18.13 -0.82
N TYR A 26 12.04 17.56 -1.76
CA TYR A 26 13.31 18.16 -2.19
C TYR A 26 13.14 19.50 -2.92
N SER A 27 11.98 19.74 -3.53
CA SER A 27 11.67 21.04 -4.13
C SER A 27 11.14 22.09 -3.13
N SER A 28 10.85 21.68 -1.89
CA SER A 28 10.37 22.58 -0.84
C SER A 28 11.53 23.22 -0.08
N THR A 29 11.38 24.49 0.28
CA THR A 29 12.28 25.24 1.15
C THR A 29 12.07 24.95 2.65
N GLU A 30 11.06 24.14 3.00
CA GLU A 30 10.71 23.84 4.38
C GLU A 30 11.56 22.71 5.01
N PRO A 31 11.66 22.66 6.35
CA PRO A 31 12.43 21.62 7.03
C PRO A 31 11.84 20.22 6.79
N PHE A 32 12.68 19.30 6.28
CA PHE A 32 12.30 17.93 5.90
C PHE A 32 11.67 17.05 7.00
N GLY A 33 11.92 17.36 8.29
CA GLY A 33 11.72 16.43 9.40
C GLY A 33 10.33 15.77 9.49
N PRO A 34 9.25 16.53 9.72
CA PRO A 34 7.92 15.95 9.96
C PRO A 34 7.28 15.38 8.69
N GLU A 35 7.52 15.99 7.54
CA GLU A 35 6.92 15.54 6.28
C GLU A 35 7.56 14.25 5.76
N PHE A 36 8.88 14.13 5.88
CA PHE A 36 9.60 12.92 5.52
C PHE A 36 9.17 11.71 6.37
N LEU A 37 9.01 11.92 7.68
CA LEU A 37 8.47 10.89 8.59
C LEU A 37 7.06 10.45 8.18
N ASN A 38 6.22 11.38 7.72
CA ASN A 38 4.88 11.06 7.23
C ASN A 38 4.93 10.23 5.93
N VAL A 39 5.81 10.58 4.99
CA VAL A 39 6.03 9.79 3.77
C VAL A 39 6.50 8.38 4.10
N ALA A 40 7.48 8.25 4.99
CA ALA A 40 8.00 6.96 5.43
C ALA A 40 6.91 6.10 6.11
N ARG A 41 6.10 6.70 6.98
CA ARG A 41 4.97 6.01 7.65
C ARG A 41 3.96 5.49 6.64
N ASN A 42 3.54 6.33 5.70
CA ASN A 42 2.53 5.97 4.71
C ASN A 42 3.07 4.91 3.74
N LEU A 43 4.34 5.02 3.34
CA LEU A 43 5.02 3.99 2.54
C LEU A 43 5.05 2.64 3.27
N GLY A 44 5.31 2.63 4.58
CA GLY A 44 5.27 1.42 5.39
C GLY A 44 3.91 0.71 5.32
N ILE A 45 2.81 1.46 5.39
CA ILE A 45 1.45 0.92 5.25
C ILE A 45 1.21 0.42 3.81
N PHE A 46 1.64 1.17 2.80
CA PHE A 46 1.43 0.84 1.40
C PHE A 46 2.14 -0.44 0.93
N VAL A 47 3.34 -0.71 1.45
CA VAL A 47 4.14 -1.88 1.06
C VAL A 47 3.81 -3.12 1.90
N LEU A 48 3.11 -2.97 3.03
CA LEU A 48 2.76 -4.08 3.92
C LEU A 48 2.11 -5.27 3.17
N PRO A 49 1.09 -5.09 2.31
CA PRO A 49 0.51 -6.21 1.58
C PRO A 49 1.46 -6.82 0.55
N ALA A 50 2.32 -6.00 -0.09
CA ALA A 50 3.32 -6.51 -1.03
C ALA A 50 4.30 -7.46 -0.34
N PHE A 51 4.79 -7.11 0.85
CA PHE A 51 5.64 -8.01 1.64
C PHE A 51 4.93 -9.32 1.92
N VAL A 52 3.67 -9.26 2.35
CA VAL A 52 2.90 -10.46 2.66
C VAL A 52 2.66 -11.32 1.41
N LEU A 53 2.41 -10.73 0.25
CA LEU A 53 2.18 -11.45 -1.01
C LEU A 53 3.46 -12.04 -1.62
N LEU A 54 4.60 -11.37 -1.44
CA LEU A 54 5.89 -11.80 -1.99
C LEU A 54 6.57 -12.85 -1.10
N LEU A 55 6.44 -12.72 0.23
CA LEU A 55 7.04 -13.64 1.20
C LEU A 55 6.16 -14.86 1.50
N ALA A 56 4.85 -14.75 1.28
CA ALA A 56 3.99 -15.91 1.35
C ALA A 56 4.21 -16.80 0.12
N GLY A 57 4.97 -17.87 0.30
CA GLY A 57 5.15 -18.93 -0.68
C GLY A 57 3.83 -19.63 -1.09
N PRO A 58 3.90 -20.78 -1.80
CA PRO A 58 2.79 -21.42 -2.52
C PRO A 58 1.56 -21.85 -1.69
N PHE A 59 1.54 -21.62 -0.37
CA PHE A 59 0.54 -22.09 0.59
C PHE A 59 -0.80 -21.34 0.59
N ARG A 60 -1.09 -20.46 -0.38
CA ARG A 60 -2.25 -19.53 -0.30
C ARG A 60 -3.15 -19.48 -1.54
N MET A 61 -3.28 -20.60 -2.27
CA MET A 61 -4.08 -20.71 -3.51
C MET A 61 -5.52 -20.18 -3.42
N TRP A 62 -6.18 -20.23 -2.24
CA TRP A 62 -7.58 -19.82 -2.12
C TRP A 62 -7.80 -18.29 -2.08
N PHE A 63 -6.81 -17.54 -1.60
CA PHE A 63 -6.86 -16.07 -1.55
C PHE A 63 -6.25 -15.41 -2.78
N ASP A 64 -5.54 -16.16 -3.62
CA ASP A 64 -4.88 -15.71 -4.83
C ASP A 64 -5.83 -14.93 -5.77
N ARG A 65 -7.13 -15.27 -5.78
CA ARG A 65 -8.19 -14.55 -6.51
C ARG A 65 -8.40 -13.09 -6.05
N PHE A 66 -8.11 -12.81 -4.78
CA PHE A 66 -8.25 -11.49 -4.18
C PHE A 66 -6.95 -10.69 -4.17
N ALA A 67 -5.82 -11.30 -4.53
CA ALA A 67 -4.55 -10.61 -4.61
C ALA A 67 -4.60 -9.31 -5.44
N PRO A 68 -5.30 -9.25 -6.59
CA PRO A 68 -5.42 -8.02 -7.37
C PRO A 68 -6.13 -6.86 -6.66
N LEU A 69 -6.91 -7.12 -5.60
CA LEU A 69 -7.58 -6.03 -4.87
C LEU A 69 -6.57 -5.10 -4.19
N TYR A 70 -5.42 -5.61 -3.78
CA TYR A 70 -4.37 -4.80 -3.18
C TYR A 70 -3.89 -3.66 -4.11
N PRO A 71 -3.30 -3.95 -5.29
CA PRO A 71 -2.84 -2.89 -6.18
C PRO A 71 -3.99 -2.00 -6.69
N LEU A 72 -5.22 -2.54 -6.83
CA LEU A 72 -6.38 -1.75 -7.24
C LEU A 72 -6.79 -0.71 -6.19
N VAL A 73 -6.95 -1.12 -4.94
CA VAL A 73 -7.33 -0.20 -3.85
C VAL A 73 -6.24 0.81 -3.58
N LEU A 74 -4.97 0.37 -3.58
CA LEU A 74 -3.83 1.27 -3.44
C LEU A 74 -3.76 2.27 -4.60
N GLY A 75 -3.88 1.79 -5.85
CA GLY A 75 -3.86 2.62 -7.04
C GLY A 75 -4.98 3.66 -7.07
N ALA A 76 -6.21 3.26 -6.74
CA ALA A 76 -7.34 4.18 -6.63
C ALA A 76 -7.12 5.24 -5.53
N GLY A 77 -6.58 4.82 -4.37
CA GLY A 77 -6.23 5.73 -3.28
C GLY A 77 -5.17 6.75 -3.69
N VAL A 78 -4.10 6.30 -4.35
CA VAL A 78 -3.03 7.17 -4.86
C VAL A 78 -3.55 8.11 -5.95
N LEU A 79 -4.38 7.61 -6.87
CA LEU A 79 -4.98 8.44 -7.91
C LEU A 79 -5.89 9.53 -7.32
N ASN A 80 -6.65 9.21 -6.26
CA ASN A 80 -7.48 10.20 -5.56
C ASN A 80 -6.64 11.38 -5.04
N ILE A 81 -5.43 11.13 -4.54
CA ILE A 81 -4.53 12.20 -4.06
C ILE A 81 -4.12 13.14 -5.20
N TYR A 82 -3.98 12.62 -6.43
CA TYR A 82 -3.55 13.41 -7.58
C TYR A 82 -4.69 14.14 -8.28
N VAL A 83 -5.93 13.68 -8.13
CA VAL A 83 -7.11 14.28 -8.76
C VAL A 83 -7.73 15.37 -7.89
N GLN A 84 -7.58 15.27 -6.57
CA GLN A 84 -8.19 16.20 -5.62
C GLN A 84 -7.27 17.38 -5.32
N ASP A 85 -7.79 18.60 -5.47
CA ASP A 85 -7.08 19.84 -5.09
C ASP A 85 -7.15 20.10 -3.58
N ASP A 86 -8.19 19.61 -2.91
CA ASP A 86 -8.39 19.77 -1.48
C ASP A 86 -7.69 18.65 -0.68
N ALA A 87 -6.85 19.04 0.28
CA ALA A 87 -6.04 18.12 1.09
C ALA A 87 -6.89 17.16 1.94
N LEU A 88 -8.05 17.60 2.43
CA LEU A 88 -8.96 16.77 3.21
C LEU A 88 -9.67 15.76 2.30
N ALA A 89 -10.13 16.19 1.13
CA ALA A 89 -10.73 15.30 0.13
C ALA A 89 -9.74 14.25 -0.41
N ALA A 90 -8.46 14.61 -0.53
CA ALA A 90 -7.37 13.70 -0.88
C ALA A 90 -7.06 12.69 0.25
N GLY A 91 -6.99 13.16 1.50
CA GLY A 91 -6.52 12.38 2.64
C GLY A 91 -7.57 11.54 3.35
N LEU A 92 -8.84 11.97 3.37
CA LEU A 92 -9.92 11.27 4.08
C LEU A 92 -10.16 9.86 3.52
N PRO A 93 -10.22 9.63 2.19
CA PRO A 93 -10.36 8.27 1.64
C PRO A 93 -9.17 7.37 1.98
N LEU A 94 -7.96 7.93 2.07
CA LEU A 94 -6.79 7.15 2.51
C LEU A 94 -6.97 6.64 3.94
N ILE A 95 -7.36 7.51 4.85
CA ILE A 95 -7.47 7.20 6.28
C ILE A 95 -8.64 6.26 6.56
N VAL A 96 -9.79 6.50 5.93
CA VAL A 96 -11.04 5.77 6.23
C VAL A 96 -11.15 4.46 5.48
N LEU A 97 -10.58 4.35 4.28
CA LEU A 97 -10.76 3.19 3.41
C LEU A 97 -9.44 2.46 3.13
N VAL A 98 -8.46 3.17 2.57
CA VAL A 98 -7.24 2.53 2.03
C VAL A 98 -6.39 1.95 3.15
N TYR A 99 -6.05 2.71 4.19
CA TYR A 99 -5.22 2.20 5.28
C TYR A 99 -5.85 1.01 6.00
N PRO A 100 -7.13 1.07 6.44
CA PRO A 100 -7.77 -0.08 7.06
C PRO A 100 -7.79 -1.30 6.14
N PHE A 101 -8.10 -1.11 4.85
CA PHE A 101 -8.10 -2.19 3.88
C PHE A 101 -6.73 -2.86 3.77
N LEU A 102 -5.65 -2.09 3.58
CA LEU A 102 -4.30 -2.63 3.41
C LEU A 102 -3.83 -3.41 4.64
N VAL A 103 -4.12 -2.90 5.85
CA VAL A 103 -3.78 -3.59 7.11
C VAL A 103 -4.58 -4.87 7.27
N ILE A 104 -5.91 -4.81 7.10
CA ILE A 104 -6.78 -6.00 7.22
C ILE A 104 -6.40 -7.04 6.18
N PHE A 105 -6.15 -6.62 4.93
CA PHE A 105 -5.72 -7.50 3.86
C PHE A 105 -4.41 -8.21 4.21
N ALA A 106 -3.40 -7.46 4.67
CA ALA A 106 -2.11 -8.02 5.07
C ALA A 106 -2.25 -9.01 6.24
N LEU A 107 -3.03 -8.67 7.28
CA LEU A 107 -3.29 -9.54 8.42
C LEU A 107 -4.06 -10.81 8.02
N ALA A 108 -5.10 -10.68 7.19
CA ALA A 108 -5.90 -11.81 6.72
C ALA A 108 -5.03 -12.82 5.97
N TYR A 109 -4.14 -12.33 5.11
CA TYR A 109 -3.15 -13.18 4.47
C TYR A 109 -2.19 -13.78 5.50
N LEU A 110 -1.57 -12.98 6.37
CA LEU A 110 -0.54 -13.42 7.31
C LEU A 110 -1.03 -14.50 8.30
N LEU A 111 -2.20 -14.30 8.91
CA LEU A 111 -2.79 -15.21 9.89
C LEU A 111 -3.24 -16.54 9.26
N ARG A 112 -3.80 -16.52 8.04
CA ARG A 112 -4.26 -17.75 7.39
C ARG A 112 -3.11 -18.65 6.95
N GLY A 113 -1.94 -18.07 6.62
CA GLY A 113 -0.75 -18.89 6.33
C GLY A 113 -0.25 -19.71 7.53
N ARG A 114 -0.57 -19.31 8.76
CA ARG A 114 -0.26 -20.12 9.95
C ARG A 114 -1.25 -21.27 10.17
N GLY A 115 -2.53 -21.05 9.87
CA GLY A 115 -3.58 -22.07 10.03
C GLY A 115 -3.53 -23.20 9.00
N SER A 116 -2.73 -23.09 7.95
CA SER A 116 -2.50 -24.17 6.97
C SER A 116 -1.29 -25.06 7.32
N GLN A 117 -0.54 -24.72 8.38
CA GLN A 117 0.61 -25.51 8.87
C GLN A 117 0.28 -26.31 10.15
N ALA A 118 -0.96 -26.24 10.63
CA ALA A 118 -1.50 -27.05 11.72
C ALA A 118 -2.43 -28.13 11.15
#